data_AF-A0A7W1CDV0-F1
#
_entry.id   AF-A0A7W1CDV0-F1
#
_cell.length_a   1.000
_cell.length_b   1.000
_cell.length_c   1.000
_cell.angle_alpha   90.00
_cell.angle_beta   90.00
_cell.angle_gamma   90.00
#
_symmetry.space_group_name_H-M   'P 1'
#
loop_
_entity.id
_entity.type
_entity.pdbx_description
1 polymer ?
#
loop_
_entity_poly.entity_id
_entity_poly.type
_entity_poly.pdbx_seq_one_letter_code
_entity_poly.pdbx_strand_id
1 'polypeptide(L)'
;SFEDMREILTEANTAHRKPEKHTGDFSFNSLIIFQHADENRHIYRALVGRSSGEWFLKQMFRQHYDICRKEIQISAKNENQILNDAAAHFFASSLISLLTFWLDKNLPLSPEQIDEVFKQLTMPGLKTIL
;
A
#
# COMPACT_ATOMS: atom_id res chain seq x y z
N SER A 1 4.70 5.75 -15.64
CA SER A 1 3.53 6.66 -15.59
C SER A 1 2.57 6.22 -14.50
N PHE A 2 1.69 7.10 -14.01
CA PHE A 2 0.61 6.72 -13.09
C PHE A 2 -0.33 5.66 -13.69
N GLU A 3 -0.52 5.72 -15.01
CA GLU A 3 -1.25 4.71 -15.77
C GLU A 3 -0.57 3.34 -15.67
N ASP A 4 0.75 3.29 -15.86
CA ASP A 4 1.55 2.06 -15.77
C ASP A 4 1.50 1.44 -14.36
N MET A 5 1.48 2.25 -13.30
CA MET A 5 1.29 1.74 -11.92
C MET A 5 -0.09 1.11 -11.73
N ARG A 6 -1.14 1.77 -12.24
CA ARG A 6 -2.51 1.25 -12.16
C ARG A 6 -2.63 -0.08 -12.91
N GLU A 7 -1.99 -0.18 -14.06
CA GLU A 7 -1.95 -1.39 -14.88
C GLU A 7 -1.21 -2.52 -14.17
N ILE A 8 0.01 -2.27 -13.65
CA ILE A 8 0.81 -3.26 -12.90
C ILE A 8 0.08 -3.75 -11.64
N LEU A 9 -0.55 -2.85 -10.87
CA LEU A 9 -1.30 -3.23 -9.67
C LEU A 9 -2.58 -4.01 -9.99
N THR A 10 -3.25 -3.69 -11.10
CA THR A 10 -4.41 -4.44 -11.57
C THR A 10 -3.98 -5.82 -12.06
N GLU A 11 -2.91 -5.89 -12.86
CA GLU A 11 -2.36 -7.13 -13.38
C GLU A 11 -1.84 -8.05 -12.27
N ALA A 12 -1.08 -7.55 -11.30
CA ALA A 12 -0.60 -8.33 -10.16
C ALA A 12 -1.75 -8.90 -9.32
N ASN A 13 -2.80 -8.11 -9.08
CA ASN A 13 -4.01 -8.55 -8.39
C ASN A 13 -4.80 -9.59 -9.19
N THR A 14 -4.77 -9.52 -10.53
CA THR A 14 -5.42 -10.53 -11.39
C THR A 14 -4.58 -11.79 -11.58
N ALA A 15 -3.25 -11.69 -11.64
CA ALA A 15 -2.34 -12.81 -11.88
C ALA A 15 -2.17 -13.71 -10.64
N HIS A 16 -2.35 -13.17 -9.43
CA HIS A 16 -2.45 -13.96 -8.20
C HIS A 16 -3.81 -14.66 -8.02
N ARG A 17 -4.75 -14.46 -8.94
CA ARG A 17 -6.07 -15.11 -8.91
C ARG A 17 -6.01 -16.52 -9.51
N LYS A 18 -5.19 -17.41 -8.93
CA LYS A 18 -5.52 -18.84 -8.96
C LYS A 18 -6.79 -19.04 -8.12
N PRO A 19 -7.76 -19.85 -8.56
CA PRO A 19 -8.96 -20.13 -7.76
C PRO A 19 -8.61 -21.14 -6.67
N GLU A 20 -7.64 -20.83 -5.81
CA GLU A 20 -7.56 -21.47 -4.52
C GLU A 20 -8.48 -20.72 -3.58
N LYS A 21 -9.39 -21.43 -2.94
CA LYS A 21 -10.32 -20.93 -1.93
C LYS A 21 -9.55 -20.21 -0.81
N HIS A 22 -9.21 -18.94 -0.97
CA HIS A 22 -8.80 -18.09 0.14
C HIS A 22 -10.07 -17.46 0.70
N THR A 23 -10.73 -18.25 1.54
CA THR A 23 -11.70 -17.72 2.51
C THR A 23 -10.97 -16.75 3.44
N GLY A 24 -11.13 -15.44 3.24
CA GLY A 24 -10.87 -14.42 4.28
C GLY A 24 -9.44 -13.90 4.47
N ASP A 25 -8.48 -14.19 3.59
CA ASP A 25 -7.13 -13.59 3.69
C ASP A 25 -7.04 -12.24 2.98
N PHE A 26 -6.50 -11.23 3.67
CA PHE A 26 -6.19 -9.90 3.12
C PHE A 26 -5.01 -10.00 2.15
N SER A 27 -5.20 -9.58 0.89
CA SER A 27 -4.32 -9.92 -0.24
C SER A 27 -3.45 -8.76 -0.73
N PHE A 28 -3.41 -7.64 -0.02
CA PHE A 28 -2.63 -6.48 -0.41
C PHE A 28 -1.12 -6.76 -0.47
N ASN A 29 -0.53 -6.61 -1.66
CA ASN A 29 0.90 -6.81 -1.88
C ASN A 29 1.67 -5.48 -1.85
N SER A 30 2.17 -5.09 -0.67
CA SER A 30 2.94 -3.86 -0.46
C SER A 30 4.29 -3.85 -1.20
N LEU A 31 4.90 -5.02 -1.40
CA LEU A 31 6.23 -5.15 -1.98
C LEU A 31 6.32 -4.57 -3.39
N ILE A 32 5.30 -4.81 -4.23
CA ILE A 32 5.24 -4.33 -5.62
C ILE A 32 5.36 -2.80 -5.67
N ILE A 33 4.79 -2.12 -4.68
CA ILE A 33 4.79 -0.66 -4.60
C ILE A 33 6.18 -0.14 -4.27
N PHE A 34 6.87 -0.80 -3.32
CA PHE A 34 8.25 -0.47 -2.99
C PHE A 34 9.21 -0.77 -4.14
N GLN A 35 9.02 -1.89 -4.86
CA GLN A 35 9.82 -2.24 -6.04
C GLN A 35 9.65 -1.21 -7.16
N HIS A 36 8.41 -0.86 -7.50
CA HIS A 36 8.14 0.16 -8.51
C HIS A 36 8.73 1.53 -8.14
N ALA A 37 8.65 1.90 -6.86
CA ALA A 37 9.23 3.14 -6.38
C ALA A 37 10.77 3.14 -6.41
N ASP A 38 11.42 1.99 -6.25
CA ASP A 38 12.88 1.86 -6.35
C ASP A 38 13.36 1.97 -7.80
N GLU A 39 12.69 1.27 -8.72
CA GLU A 39 12.93 1.37 -10.17
C GLU A 39 12.83 2.82 -10.66
N ASN A 40 11.93 3.59 -10.06
CA ASN A 40 11.66 4.99 -10.40
C ASN A 40 12.19 5.97 -9.34
N ARG A 41 13.13 5.56 -8.47
CA ARG A 41 13.55 6.30 -7.26
C ARG A 41 13.88 7.77 -7.52
N HIS A 42 14.53 8.07 -8.65
CA HIS A 42 14.87 9.44 -9.05
C HIS A 42 13.64 10.32 -9.30
N ILE A 43 12.58 9.77 -9.93
CA ILE A 43 11.31 10.46 -10.19
C ILE A 43 10.59 10.74 -8.88
N TYR A 44 10.46 9.71 -8.05
CA TYR A 44 9.77 9.84 -6.77
C TYR A 44 10.44 10.83 -5.83
N ARG A 45 11.77 10.84 -5.75
CA ARG A 45 12.51 11.82 -4.96
C ARG A 45 12.34 13.25 -5.47
N ALA A 46 12.14 13.44 -6.78
CA ALA A 46 11.86 14.76 -7.34
C ALA A 46 10.44 15.26 -6.99
N LEU A 47 9.51 14.34 -6.69
CA LEU A 47 8.13 14.65 -6.29
C LEU A 47 8.01 14.88 -4.79
N VAL A 48 8.69 14.05 -3.99
CA VAL A 48 8.66 14.15 -2.52
C VAL A 48 9.30 15.45 -2.05
N GLY A 49 8.62 16.17 -1.14
CA GLY A 49 9.11 17.43 -0.57
C GLY A 49 8.84 18.68 -1.42
N ARG A 50 8.14 18.55 -2.56
CA ARG A 50 7.69 19.68 -3.38
C ARG A 50 6.17 19.76 -3.41
N SER A 51 5.62 20.98 -3.48
CA SER A 51 4.18 21.22 -3.58
C SER A 51 3.55 20.55 -4.82
N SER A 52 4.33 20.36 -5.90
CA SER A 52 3.90 19.64 -7.10
C SER A 52 3.68 18.13 -6.87
N GLY A 53 4.33 17.54 -5.86
CA GLY A 53 4.17 16.13 -5.51
C GLY A 53 3.03 15.85 -4.53
N GLU A 54 2.49 16.87 -3.86
CA GLU A 54 1.39 16.70 -2.89
C GLU A 54 0.13 16.15 -3.54
N TRP A 55 -0.21 16.64 -4.74
CA TRP A 55 -1.33 16.12 -5.51
C TRP A 55 -1.12 14.63 -5.84
N PHE A 56 0.09 14.26 -6.28
CA PHE A 56 0.44 12.89 -6.63
C PHE A 56 0.33 11.94 -5.42
N LEU A 57 0.91 12.33 -4.27
CA LEU A 57 0.81 11.57 -3.02
C LEU A 57 -0.63 11.41 -2.55
N LYS A 58 -1.46 12.46 -2.72
CA LYS A 58 -2.89 12.41 -2.40
C LYS A 58 -3.65 11.45 -3.32
N GLN A 59 -3.31 11.40 -4.61
CA GLN A 59 -3.92 10.43 -5.54
C GLN A 59 -3.50 9.00 -5.19
N MET A 60 -2.21 8.77 -4.92
CA MET A 60 -1.72 7.48 -4.44
C MET A 60 -2.45 7.04 -3.19
N PHE A 61 -2.52 7.90 -2.17
CA PHE A 61 -3.26 7.60 -0.95
C PHE A 61 -4.71 7.19 -1.25
N ARG A 62 -5.44 7.97 -2.06
CA ARG A 62 -6.84 7.67 -2.40
C ARG A 62 -6.99 6.30 -3.05
N GLN A 63 -6.15 5.98 -4.03
CA GLN A 63 -6.20 4.70 -4.73
C GLN A 63 -5.94 3.52 -3.78
N HIS A 64 -4.89 3.63 -2.96
CA HIS A 64 -4.53 2.55 -2.03
C HIS A 64 -5.56 2.41 -0.92
N TYR A 65 -6.11 3.52 -0.42
CA TYR A 65 -7.22 3.52 0.52
C TYR A 65 -8.44 2.79 -0.03
N ASP A 66 -8.85 3.08 -1.27
CA ASP A 66 -10.03 2.44 -1.87
C ASP A 66 -9.83 0.92 -2.05
N ILE A 67 -8.60 0.48 -2.35
CA ILE A 67 -8.24 -0.94 -2.42
C ILE A 67 -8.31 -1.57 -1.01
N CYS A 68 -7.60 -0.99 -0.05
CA CYS A 68 -7.52 -1.53 1.31
C CYS A 68 -8.90 -1.57 1.98
N ARG A 69 -9.72 -0.56 1.75
CA ARG A 69 -11.09 -0.50 2.26
C ARG A 69 -11.94 -1.64 1.72
N LYS A 70 -11.89 -1.91 0.41
CA LYS A 70 -12.64 -3.02 -0.19
C LYS A 70 -12.17 -4.37 0.36
N GLU A 71 -10.87 -4.58 0.48
CA GLU A 71 -10.33 -5.84 1.02
C GLU A 71 -10.71 -6.05 2.49
N ILE A 72 -10.56 -5.02 3.34
CA ILE A 72 -10.93 -5.10 4.75
C ILE A 72 -12.44 -5.33 4.91
N GLN A 73 -13.28 -4.68 4.10
CA GLN A 73 -14.72 -4.91 4.14
C GLN A 73 -15.13 -6.35 3.79
N ILE A 74 -14.38 -7.01 2.90
CA ILE A 74 -14.66 -8.40 2.51
C ILE A 74 -14.16 -9.38 3.58
N SER A 75 -13.03 -9.08 4.21
CA SER A 75 -12.33 -10.03 5.10
C SER A 75 -12.58 -9.79 6.59
N ALA A 76 -13.12 -8.64 7.01
CA ALA A 76 -13.33 -8.34 8.43
C ALA A 76 -14.30 -9.33 9.09
N LYS A 77 -13.91 -9.85 10.25
CA LYS A 77 -14.75 -10.75 11.10
C LYS A 77 -15.73 -10.00 12.00
N ASN A 78 -15.74 -8.67 11.93
CA ASN A 78 -16.53 -7.81 12.79
C ASN A 78 -17.41 -6.84 11.98
N GLU A 79 -18.51 -6.38 12.57
CA GLU A 79 -19.45 -5.45 11.94
C GLU A 79 -19.12 -3.96 12.21
N ASN A 80 -18.00 -3.67 12.87
CA ASN A 80 -17.62 -2.31 13.24
C ASN A 80 -17.04 -1.55 12.04
N GLN A 81 -17.92 -0.94 11.26
CA GLN A 81 -17.54 -0.18 10.06
C GLN A 81 -16.57 0.98 10.35
N ILE A 82 -16.68 1.62 11.52
CA ILE A 82 -15.77 2.71 11.91
C ILE A 82 -14.35 2.16 12.08
N LEU A 83 -14.20 1.02 12.74
CA LEU A 83 -12.91 0.35 12.92
C LEU A 83 -12.33 -0.11 11.58
N ASN A 84 -13.16 -0.66 10.70
CA ASN A 84 -12.75 -1.15 9.39
C ASN A 84 -12.27 0.00 8.47
N ASP A 85 -13.01 1.11 8.42
CA ASP A 85 -12.62 2.30 7.65
C ASP A 85 -11.36 2.96 8.25
N ALA A 86 -11.25 3.03 9.58
CA ALA A 86 -10.05 3.52 10.26
C ALA A 86 -8.82 2.67 9.95
N ALA A 87 -8.96 1.35 9.91
CA ALA A 87 -7.88 0.44 9.57
C ALA A 87 -7.41 0.58 8.11
N ALA A 88 -8.35 0.70 7.17
CA ALA A 88 -8.04 0.99 5.77
C ALA A 88 -7.28 2.31 5.62
N HIS A 89 -7.72 3.35 6.34
CA HIS A 89 -7.06 4.65 6.36
C HIS A 89 -5.65 4.57 6.95
N PHE A 90 -5.52 3.92 8.11
CA PHE A 90 -4.23 3.72 8.78
C PHE A 90 -3.23 2.99 7.89
N PHE A 91 -3.67 1.91 7.24
CA PHE A 91 -2.80 1.12 6.40
C PHE A 91 -2.33 1.89 5.16
N ALA A 92 -3.25 2.55 4.44
CA ALA A 92 -2.91 3.36 3.28
C ALA A 92 -2.03 4.56 3.65
N SER A 93 -2.32 5.25 4.75
CA SER A 93 -1.52 6.39 5.21
C SER A 93 -0.12 5.97 5.67
N SER A 94 0.00 4.85 6.37
CA SER A 94 1.29 4.29 6.81
C SER A 94 2.17 3.92 5.62
N LEU A 95 1.58 3.34 4.57
CA LEU A 95 2.31 2.99 3.35
C LEU A 95 2.89 4.23 2.67
N ILE A 96 2.06 5.24 2.42
CA ILE A 96 2.49 6.47 1.76
C ILE A 96 3.52 7.21 2.62
N SER A 97 3.32 7.25 3.95
CA SER A 97 4.24 7.88 4.88
C SER A 97 5.61 7.20 4.87
N LEU A 98 5.64 5.86 5.00
CA LEU A 98 6.89 5.10 5.03
C LEU A 98 7.63 5.14 3.70
N LEU A 99 6.89 5.05 2.58
CA LEU A 99 7.43 5.21 1.23
C LEU A 99 8.11 6.57 1.07
N THR A 100 7.42 7.64 1.47
CA THR A 100 7.93 9.01 1.43
C THR A 100 9.19 9.15 2.27
N PHE A 101 9.17 8.64 3.51
CA PHE A 101 10.32 8.68 4.41
C PHE A 101 11.54 7.94 3.85
N TRP A 102 11.35 6.72 3.34
CA TRP A 102 12.40 5.90 2.75
C TRP A 102 13.08 6.57 1.55
N LEU A 103 12.29 7.22 0.69
CA LEU A 103 12.78 7.92 -0.49
C LEU A 103 13.42 9.28 -0.15
N ASP A 104 12.78 10.09 0.70
CA ASP A 104 13.28 11.41 1.11
C ASP A 104 14.64 11.31 1.79
N LYS A 105 14.77 10.39 2.76
CA LYS A 105 16.01 10.15 3.50
C LYS A 105 17.03 9.32 2.74
N ASN A 106 16.66 8.80 1.57
CA ASN A 106 17.49 7.91 0.76
C ASN A 106 18.11 6.78 1.60
N LEU A 107 17.27 6.11 2.39
CA LEU A 107 17.76 5.07 3.29
C LEU A 107 18.35 3.91 2.46
N PRO A 108 19.44 3.29 2.91
CA PRO A 108 20.10 2.19 2.21
C PRO A 108 19.40 0.85 2.48
N LEU A 109 18.08 0.81 2.28
CA LEU A 109 17.24 -0.39 2.42
C LEU A 109 16.72 -0.80 1.05
N SER A 110 16.74 -2.11 0.76
CA SER A 110 16.10 -2.68 -0.43
C SER A 110 14.57 -2.60 -0.31
N PRO A 111 13.82 -2.75 -1.43
CA PRO A 111 12.36 -2.83 -1.41
C PRO A 111 11.82 -3.87 -0.44
N GLU A 112 12.46 -5.04 -0.36
CA GLU A 112 12.07 -6.14 0.52
C GLU A 112 12.25 -5.78 2.00
N GLN A 113 13.34 -5.09 2.33
CA GLN A 113 13.63 -4.68 3.70
C GLN A 113 12.64 -3.62 4.21
N ILE A 114 12.29 -2.63 3.37
CA ILE A 114 11.31 -1.60 3.77
C ILE A 114 9.87 -2.16 3.79
N ASP A 115 9.55 -3.11 2.91
CA ASP A 115 8.30 -3.87 2.94
C ASP A 115 8.16 -4.71 4.23
N GLU A 116 9.24 -5.33 4.68
CA GLU A 116 9.25 -6.04 5.96
C GLU A 116 8.98 -5.09 7.14
N VAL A 117 9.64 -3.93 7.17
CA VAL A 117 9.38 -2.88 8.18
C VAL A 117 7.90 -2.45 8.15
N PHE A 118 7.35 -2.21 6.95
CA PHE A 118 5.94 -1.87 6.79
C PHE A 118 5.01 -2.93 7.38
N LYS A 119 5.23 -4.21 7.04
CA LYS A 119 4.42 -5.34 7.51
C LYS A 119 4.53 -5.53 9.02
N GLN A 120 5.73 -5.40 9.60
CA GLN A 120 5.94 -5.50 11.04
C GLN A 120 5.13 -4.45 11.82
N LEU A 121 5.01 -3.24 11.28
CA LEU A 121 4.27 -2.15 11.92
C LEU A 121 2.74 -2.25 11.73
N THR A 122 2.27 -2.83 10.62
CA THR A 122 0.85 -2.76 10.23
C THR A 122 0.08 -4.06 10.45
N MET A 123 0.69 -5.22 10.19
CA MET A 123 0.01 -6.52 10.24
C MET A 123 -0.52 -6.90 11.62
N PRO A 124 0.16 -6.60 12.76
CA PRO A 124 -0.42 -6.88 14.07
C PRO A 124 -1.78 -6.20 14.29
N GLY A 125 -1.94 -4.96 13.81
CA GLY A 125 -3.21 -4.23 13.89
C GLY A 125 -4.29 -4.87 13.01
N LEU A 126 -3.98 -5.14 11.74
CA LEU A 126 -4.93 -5.78 10.82
C LEU A 126 -5.41 -7.15 11.30
N LYS A 127 -4.53 -7.96 11.90
CA LYS A 127 -4.90 -9.29 12.44
C LYS A 127 -5.98 -9.26 13.52
N THR A 128 -6.23 -8.12 14.15
CA THR A 128 -7.32 -7.98 15.13
C THR A 128 -8.68 -7.72 14.48
N ILE A 129 -8.68 -7.36 13.19
CA ILE A 129 -9.85 -6.92 12.43
C ILE A 129 -10.30 -8.01 11.44
N LEU A 130 -9.32 -8.60 10.73
CA LEU A 130 -9.47 -9.68 9.77
C LEU A 130 -9.75 -11.02 10.44
#